data_AF-A5GRG9-F1
#
_entry.id   AF-A5GRG9-F1
#
_cell.length_a   1.000
_cell.length_b   1.000
_cell.length_c   1.000
_cell.angle_alpha   90.00
_cell.angle_beta   90.00
_cell.angle_gamma   90.00
#
_symmetry.space_group_name_H-M   'P 1'
#
loop_
_entity.id
_entity.type
_entity.pdbx_description
1 polymer ?
#
loop_
_entity_poly.entity_id
_entity_poly.type
_entity_poly.pdbx_seq_one_letter_code
_entity_poly.pdbx_strand_id
1 'polypeptide(L)'
;MSQLTALDWLGLLHPVLAILFVYPVAGATIRLGILAREKRTDYNPALPDTVPTEHWQHGRWLVSSAVVITLWSYLVIAIRNGLGLNPVLWAAGLGTLAALLALWRVSTDPLKASFTLLCWGGLIGLGTQLPIGDLPFWSSHFWSGVLLIGLLLFSLAARSGIASTTQLRRLHVSAMVLGAVLFAVVGITGCRDLIQFTAGG
;
A
#
# COMPACT_ATOMS: atom_id res chain seq x y z
N MET A 1 -26.14 -1.53 -22.69
CA MET A 1 -24.95 -1.67 -21.82
C MET A 1 -23.98 -2.58 -22.55
N SER A 2 -22.77 -2.11 -22.87
CA SER A 2 -21.72 -2.99 -23.41
C SER A 2 -21.46 -4.12 -22.42
N GLN A 3 -21.29 -5.35 -22.91
CA GLN A 3 -20.92 -6.47 -22.05
C GLN A 3 -19.47 -6.30 -21.59
N LEU A 4 -19.22 -6.50 -20.29
CA LEU A 4 -17.87 -6.48 -19.73
C LEU A 4 -17.06 -7.65 -20.29
N THR A 5 -15.84 -7.37 -20.74
CA THR A 5 -14.90 -8.40 -21.17
C THR A 5 -14.31 -9.14 -19.96
N ALA A 6 -13.69 -10.31 -20.19
CA ALA A 6 -12.98 -11.02 -19.12
C ALA A 6 -11.87 -10.16 -18.49
N LEU A 7 -11.18 -9.34 -19.29
CA LEU A 7 -10.13 -8.44 -18.78
C LEU A 7 -10.71 -7.31 -17.91
N ASP A 8 -11.92 -6.86 -18.21
CA ASP A 8 -12.62 -5.87 -17.38
C ASP A 8 -12.99 -6.44 -16.02
N TRP A 9 -13.50 -7.68 -15.98
CA TRP A 9 -13.76 -8.39 -14.72
C TRP A 9 -12.48 -8.60 -13.89
N LEU A 10 -11.36 -8.95 -14.53
CA LEU A 10 -10.06 -9.06 -13.85
C LEU A 10 -9.58 -7.72 -13.31
N GLY A 11 -9.85 -6.61 -14.03
CA GLY A 11 -9.55 -5.26 -13.55
C GLY A 11 -10.34 -4.86 -12.30
N LEU A 12 -11.61 -5.29 -12.21
CA LEU A 12 -12.46 -5.03 -11.05
C LEU A 12 -12.00 -5.76 -9.77
N LEU A 13 -11.13 -6.77 -9.87
CA LEU A 13 -10.57 -7.41 -8.68
C LEU A 13 -9.79 -6.44 -7.79
N HIS A 14 -9.08 -5.46 -8.36
CA HIS A 14 -8.36 -4.47 -7.55
C HIS A 14 -9.28 -3.70 -6.58
N PRO A 15 -10.34 -2.99 -7.04
CA PRO A 15 -11.24 -2.28 -6.13
C PRO A 15 -12.05 -3.23 -5.24
N VAL A 16 -12.43 -4.42 -5.72
CA VAL A 16 -13.13 -5.42 -4.89
C VAL A 16 -12.25 -5.86 -3.71
N LEU A 17 -10.99 -6.21 -3.97
CA LEU A 17 -10.04 -6.58 -2.91
C LEU A 17 -9.71 -5.40 -1.99
N ALA A 18 -9.66 -4.18 -2.52
CA ALA A 18 -9.48 -2.99 -1.70
C ALA A 18 -10.62 -2.84 -0.68
N ILE A 19 -11.87 -2.98 -1.12
CA ILE A 19 -13.07 -2.86 -0.26
C ILE A 19 -13.15 -4.03 0.73
N LEU A 20 -12.99 -5.27 0.27
CA LEU A 20 -13.21 -6.45 1.10
C LEU A 20 -12.06 -6.75 2.06
N PHE A 21 -10.85 -6.28 1.77
CA PHE A 21 -9.66 -6.58 2.58
C PHE A 21 -8.92 -5.33 3.06
N VAL A 22 -8.46 -4.47 2.14
CA VAL A 22 -7.58 -3.35 2.50
C VAL A 22 -8.29 -2.36 3.44
N TYR A 23 -9.54 -2.02 3.17
CA TYR A 23 -10.31 -1.06 3.97
C TYR A 23 -10.56 -1.57 5.40
N PRO A 24 -11.08 -2.80 5.62
CA PRO A 24 -11.19 -3.37 6.97
C PRO A 24 -9.85 -3.45 7.71
N VAL A 25 -8.80 -3.92 7.04
CA VAL A 25 -7.48 -4.06 7.67
C VAL A 25 -6.89 -2.70 8.01
N ALA A 26 -7.09 -1.67 7.18
CA ALA A 26 -6.70 -0.30 7.48
C ALA A 26 -7.41 0.23 8.72
N GLY A 27 -8.75 0.09 8.78
CA GLY A 27 -9.55 0.49 9.94
C GLY A 27 -9.11 -0.22 11.24
N ALA A 28 -8.89 -1.54 11.17
CA ALA A 28 -8.37 -2.31 12.29
C ALA A 28 -6.96 -1.83 12.71
N THR A 29 -6.08 -1.57 11.75
CA THR A 29 -4.71 -1.08 12.00
C THR A 29 -4.74 0.28 12.71
N ILE A 30 -5.60 1.20 12.27
CA ILE A 30 -5.76 2.53 12.88
C ILE A 30 -6.28 2.39 14.32
N ARG A 31 -7.34 1.60 14.53
CA ARG A 31 -7.89 1.35 15.87
C ARG A 31 -6.84 0.76 16.81
N LEU A 32 -6.13 -0.28 16.38
CA LEU A 32 -5.06 -0.90 17.15
C LEU A 32 -3.89 0.07 17.42
N GLY A 33 -3.60 0.99 16.49
CA GLY A 33 -2.58 2.02 16.68
C GLY A 33 -2.94 3.02 17.78
N ILE A 34 -4.22 3.40 17.88
CA ILE A 34 -4.74 4.23 18.97
C ILE A 34 -4.61 3.49 20.31
N LEU A 35 -5.08 2.23 20.37
CA LEU A 35 -4.99 1.42 21.60
C LEU A 35 -3.54 1.16 22.02
N ALA A 36 -2.64 0.89 21.06
CA ALA A 36 -1.21 0.73 21.33
C ALA A 36 -0.60 2.02 21.91
N ARG A 37 -1.07 3.20 21.48
CA ARG A 37 -0.68 4.48 22.07
C ARG A 37 -1.21 4.62 23.50
N GLU A 38 -2.50 4.36 23.73
CA GLU A 38 -3.12 4.47 25.05
C GLU A 38 -2.43 3.59 26.09
N LYS A 39 -2.12 2.34 25.73
CA LYS A 39 -1.35 1.42 26.57
C LYS A 39 0.05 1.96 26.87
N ARG A 40 0.78 2.45 25.85
CA ARG A 40 2.14 2.98 26.03
C ARG A 40 2.18 4.24 26.89
N THR A 41 1.16 5.09 26.83
CA THR A 41 1.08 6.33 27.64
C THR A 41 0.42 6.12 28.99
N ASP A 42 0.12 4.88 29.35
CA ASP A 42 -0.58 4.51 30.59
C ASP A 42 -1.94 5.22 30.76
N TYR A 43 -2.57 5.59 29.64
CA TYR A 43 -3.90 6.19 29.65
C TYR A 43 -4.99 5.13 29.90
N ASN A 44 -4.76 3.92 29.39
CA ASN A 44 -5.63 2.77 29.58
C ASN A 44 -4.78 1.53 29.95
N PRO A 45 -4.43 1.36 31.24
CA PRO A 45 -3.53 0.30 31.69
C PRO A 45 -4.11 -1.11 31.54
N ALA A 46 -5.45 -1.23 31.52
CA ALA A 46 -6.17 -2.48 31.43
C ALA A 46 -6.05 -3.18 30.06
N LEU A 47 -5.54 -2.48 29.03
CA LEU A 47 -5.33 -3.07 27.71
C LEU A 47 -4.28 -4.20 27.77
N PRO A 48 -4.48 -5.32 27.04
CA PRO A 48 -3.50 -6.39 26.97
C PRO A 48 -2.14 -5.94 26.42
N ASP A 49 -1.07 -6.58 26.88
CA ASP A 49 0.30 -6.30 26.40
C ASP A 49 0.52 -6.75 24.94
N THR A 50 -0.41 -7.54 24.38
CA THR A 50 -0.38 -7.99 22.99
C THR A 50 -0.78 -6.91 21.97
N VAL A 51 -1.49 -5.86 22.40
CA VAL A 51 -2.05 -4.82 21.50
C VAL A 51 -1.00 -4.20 20.56
N PRO A 52 0.21 -3.81 21.00
CA PRO A 52 1.23 -3.29 20.10
C PRO A 52 1.71 -4.32 19.07
N THR A 53 1.75 -5.61 19.44
CA THR A 53 2.11 -6.70 18.53
C THR A 53 1.02 -6.92 17.49
N GLU A 54 -0.24 -6.93 17.90
CA GLU A 54 -1.40 -7.04 17.00
C GLU A 54 -1.46 -5.88 16.02
N HIS A 55 -1.24 -4.64 16.48
CA HIS A 55 -1.14 -3.46 15.61
C HIS A 55 -0.08 -3.65 14.52
N TRP A 56 1.11 -4.11 14.90
CA TRP A 56 2.17 -4.38 13.92
C TRP A 56 1.78 -5.49 12.93
N GLN A 57 1.12 -6.56 13.39
CA GLN A 57 0.73 -7.68 12.53
C GLN A 57 -0.25 -7.20 11.45
N HIS A 58 -1.25 -6.41 11.85
CA HIS A 58 -2.22 -5.82 10.93
C HIS A 58 -1.56 -4.81 9.99
N GLY A 59 -0.66 -3.96 10.50
CA GLY A 59 0.10 -3.03 9.67
C GLY A 59 0.90 -3.74 8.58
N ARG A 60 1.54 -4.88 8.90
CA ARG A 60 2.25 -5.69 7.90
C ARG A 60 1.32 -6.26 6.82
N TRP A 61 0.13 -6.74 7.21
CA TRP A 61 -0.89 -7.19 6.24
C TRP A 61 -1.43 -6.05 5.38
N LEU A 62 -1.65 -4.86 5.95
CA LEU A 62 -2.08 -3.68 5.23
C LEU A 62 -1.08 -3.31 4.12
N VAL A 63 0.21 -3.21 4.47
CA VAL A 63 1.26 -2.86 3.49
C VAL A 63 1.36 -3.92 2.40
N SER A 64 1.37 -5.19 2.79
CA SER A 64 1.59 -6.29 1.85
C SER A 64 0.43 -6.44 0.88
N SER A 65 -0.80 -6.32 1.37
CA SER A 65 -1.98 -6.33 0.51
C SER A 65 -1.99 -5.12 -0.43
N ALA A 66 -1.70 -3.91 0.05
CA ALA A 66 -1.61 -2.72 -0.79
C ALA A 66 -0.61 -2.90 -1.95
N VAL A 67 0.60 -3.42 -1.68
CA VAL A 67 1.60 -3.73 -2.72
C VAL A 67 1.07 -4.75 -3.72
N VAL A 68 0.50 -5.86 -3.24
CA VAL A 68 0.02 -6.95 -4.11
C VAL A 68 -1.14 -6.50 -4.99
N ILE A 69 -2.12 -5.77 -4.46
CA ILE A 69 -3.24 -5.29 -5.27
C ILE A 69 -2.80 -4.23 -6.29
N THR A 70 -1.76 -3.44 -5.99
CA THR A 70 -1.18 -2.50 -6.95
C THR A 70 -0.44 -3.24 -8.08
N LEU A 71 0.35 -4.26 -7.75
CA LEU A 71 0.98 -5.12 -8.76
C LEU A 71 -0.06 -5.82 -9.64
N TRP A 72 -1.18 -6.24 -9.06
CA TRP A 72 -2.32 -6.79 -9.81
C TRP A 72 -2.87 -5.76 -10.82
N SER A 73 -3.12 -4.52 -10.38
CA SER A 73 -3.56 -3.44 -11.29
C SER A 73 -2.59 -3.19 -12.41
N TYR A 74 -1.28 -3.14 -12.12
CA TYR A 74 -0.25 -2.95 -13.13
C TYR A 74 -0.22 -4.09 -14.15
N LEU A 75 -0.40 -5.34 -13.71
CA LEU A 75 -0.49 -6.48 -14.62
C LEU A 75 -1.69 -6.36 -15.56
N VAL A 76 -2.87 -6.01 -15.03
CA VAL A 76 -4.07 -5.82 -15.86
C VAL A 76 -3.89 -4.67 -16.87
N ILE A 77 -3.32 -3.54 -16.43
CA ILE A 77 -3.00 -2.40 -17.31
C ILE A 77 -1.99 -2.81 -18.38
N ALA A 78 -0.95 -3.56 -18.02
CA ALA A 78 0.03 -4.05 -18.98
C ALA A 78 -0.61 -4.95 -20.04
N ILE A 79 -1.45 -5.92 -19.64
CA ILE A 79 -2.16 -6.80 -20.57
C ILE A 79 -3.07 -5.99 -21.50
N ARG A 80 -3.84 -5.04 -20.97
CA ARG A 80 -4.73 -4.17 -21.75
C ARG A 80 -4.01 -3.40 -22.84
N ASN A 81 -2.75 -3.01 -22.57
CA ASN A 81 -1.93 -2.22 -23.47
C ASN A 81 -0.93 -3.07 -24.28
N GLY A 82 -1.11 -4.40 -24.35
CA GLY A 82 -0.24 -5.28 -25.14
C GLY A 82 1.16 -5.51 -24.55
N LEU A 83 1.41 -5.07 -23.31
CA LEU A 83 2.68 -5.21 -22.59
C LEU A 83 2.70 -6.43 -21.65
N GLY A 84 1.65 -7.25 -21.64
CA GLY A 84 1.47 -8.35 -20.68
C GLY A 84 2.53 -9.46 -20.73
N LEU A 85 3.32 -9.56 -21.82
CA LEU A 85 4.42 -10.51 -21.97
C LEU A 85 5.81 -9.83 -21.94
N ASN A 86 5.88 -8.54 -21.58
CA ASN A 86 7.14 -7.81 -21.56
C ASN A 86 8.06 -8.37 -20.44
N PRO A 87 9.24 -8.94 -20.77
CA PRO A 87 10.10 -9.59 -19.79
C PRO A 87 10.66 -8.63 -18.75
N VAL A 88 10.82 -7.35 -19.09
CA VAL A 88 11.29 -6.31 -18.16
C VAL A 88 10.23 -6.03 -17.10
N LEU A 89 8.96 -5.93 -17.49
CA LEU A 89 7.85 -5.74 -16.54
C LEU A 89 7.69 -6.95 -15.63
N TRP A 90 7.83 -8.18 -16.17
CA TRP A 90 7.81 -9.39 -15.36
C TRP A 90 8.96 -9.46 -14.36
N ALA A 91 10.19 -9.16 -14.79
CA ALA A 91 11.35 -9.13 -13.92
C ALA A 91 11.20 -8.10 -12.80
N ALA A 92 10.72 -6.89 -13.12
CA ALA A 92 10.48 -5.84 -12.14
C ALA A 92 9.31 -6.19 -11.18
N GLY A 93 8.23 -6.78 -11.69
CA GLY A 93 7.10 -7.26 -10.89
C GLY A 93 7.49 -8.35 -9.90
N LEU A 94 8.18 -9.39 -10.38
CA LEU A 94 8.70 -10.48 -9.55
C LEU A 94 9.76 -9.99 -8.57
N GLY A 95 10.64 -9.07 -8.98
CA GLY A 95 11.63 -8.45 -8.10
C GLY A 95 10.99 -7.64 -6.97
N THR A 96 9.92 -6.90 -7.28
CA THR A 96 9.14 -6.15 -6.28
C THR A 96 8.48 -7.10 -5.28
N LEU A 97 7.88 -8.19 -5.77
CA LEU A 97 7.28 -9.20 -4.91
C LEU A 97 8.34 -9.91 -4.05
N ALA A 98 9.49 -10.25 -4.62
CA ALA A 98 10.61 -10.85 -3.90
C ALA A 98 11.13 -9.91 -2.80
N ALA A 99 11.23 -8.60 -3.08
CA ALA A 99 11.62 -7.60 -2.08
C ALA A 99 10.61 -7.53 -0.93
N LEU A 100 9.30 -7.56 -1.22
CA LEU A 100 8.26 -7.63 -0.20
C LEU A 100 8.38 -8.89 0.67
N LEU A 101 8.57 -10.07 0.05
CA LEU A 101 8.74 -11.33 0.77
C LEU A 101 10.02 -11.35 1.61
N ALA A 102 11.12 -10.79 1.10
CA ALA A 102 12.35 -10.63 1.85
C ALA A 102 12.16 -9.73 3.07
N LEU A 103 11.38 -8.64 2.94
CA LEU A 103 11.05 -7.74 4.05
C LEU A 103 10.33 -8.45 5.20
N TRP A 104 9.57 -9.52 4.92
CA TRP A 104 8.94 -10.35 5.96
C TRP A 104 9.91 -11.24 6.72
N ARG A 105 11.07 -11.56 6.12
CA ARG A 105 12.05 -12.52 6.65
C ARG A 105 13.20 -11.83 7.39
N VAL A 106 13.55 -10.62 6.98
CA VAL A 106 14.74 -9.91 7.46
C VAL A 106 14.54 -9.32 8.85
N SER A 107 15.53 -9.53 9.71
CA SER A 107 15.56 -9.00 11.08
C SER A 107 16.37 -7.70 11.24
N THR A 108 17.37 -7.46 10.39
CA THR A 108 18.27 -6.30 10.52
C THR A 108 17.72 -5.05 9.84
N ASP A 109 17.89 -3.89 10.49
CA ASP A 109 17.29 -2.64 10.04
C ASP A 109 17.83 -2.11 8.70
N PRO A 110 19.15 -2.19 8.40
CA PRO A 110 19.67 -1.79 7.10
C PRO A 110 19.06 -2.60 5.95
N LEU A 111 18.94 -3.92 6.11
CA LEU A 111 18.34 -4.76 5.08
C LEU A 111 16.84 -4.50 4.94
N LYS A 112 16.10 -4.25 6.04
CA LYS A 112 14.69 -3.83 5.95
C LYS A 112 14.55 -2.54 5.14
N ALA A 113 15.43 -1.57 5.38
CA ALA A 113 15.45 -0.32 4.63
C ALA A 113 15.75 -0.57 3.15
N SER A 114 16.76 -1.40 2.84
CA SER A 114 17.09 -1.77 1.45
C SER A 114 15.92 -2.45 0.73
N PHE A 115 15.31 -3.48 1.33
CA PHE A 115 14.17 -4.18 0.72
C PHE A 115 12.92 -3.30 0.62
N THR A 116 12.74 -2.37 1.56
CA THR A 116 11.69 -1.35 1.48
C THR A 116 11.89 -0.44 0.27
N LEU A 117 13.11 0.08 0.08
CA LEU A 117 13.44 0.94 -1.06
C LEU A 117 13.35 0.18 -2.39
N LEU A 118 13.79 -1.08 -2.44
CA LEU A 118 13.65 -1.93 -3.62
C LEU A 118 12.17 -2.18 -3.96
N CYS A 119 11.35 -2.50 -2.95
CA CYS A 119 9.92 -2.72 -3.15
C CYS A 119 9.23 -1.43 -3.63
N TRP A 120 9.52 -0.30 -3.01
CA TRP A 120 8.91 0.97 -3.38
C TRP A 120 9.39 1.48 -4.74
N GLY A 121 10.69 1.39 -5.00
CA GLY A 121 11.30 1.74 -6.29
C GLY A 121 10.80 0.86 -7.43
N GLY A 122 10.56 -0.44 -7.16
CA GLY A 122 9.93 -1.35 -8.10
C GLY A 122 8.50 -0.94 -8.48
N LEU A 123 7.69 -0.50 -7.50
CA LEU A 123 6.35 0.03 -7.77
C LEU A 123 6.36 1.34 -8.57
N ILE A 124 7.29 2.25 -8.26
CA ILE A 124 7.48 3.48 -9.04
C ILE A 124 7.88 3.12 -10.47
N GLY A 125 8.94 2.32 -10.61
CA GLY A 125 9.53 1.96 -11.89
C GLY A 125 8.57 1.16 -12.78
N LEU A 126 7.74 0.28 -12.23
CA LEU A 126 6.71 -0.41 -12.99
C LEU A 126 5.62 0.57 -13.45
N GLY A 127 5.10 1.39 -12.54
CA GLY A 127 3.98 2.27 -12.86
C GLY A 127 4.33 3.34 -13.89
N THR A 128 5.54 3.90 -13.85
CA THR A 128 5.98 4.91 -14.83
C THR A 128 6.24 4.35 -16.23
N GLN A 129 6.30 3.02 -16.40
CA GLN A 129 6.44 2.37 -17.72
C GLN A 129 5.08 2.06 -18.35
N LEU A 130 4.00 2.15 -17.58
CA LEU A 130 2.65 1.88 -18.03
C LEU A 130 1.99 3.19 -18.48
N PRO A 131 1.02 3.12 -19.42
CA PRO A 131 0.27 4.30 -19.86
C PRO A 131 -0.76 4.69 -18.80
N ILE A 132 -0.28 5.18 -17.66
CA ILE A 132 -1.09 5.70 -16.56
C ILE A 132 -1.24 7.21 -16.78
N GLY A 133 -2.48 7.72 -16.71
CA GLY A 133 -2.77 9.12 -17.06
C GLY A 133 -2.00 10.15 -16.23
N ASP A 134 -1.57 11.23 -16.91
CA ASP A 134 -0.87 12.37 -16.31
C ASP A 134 -1.86 13.34 -15.64
N LEU A 135 -2.26 13.01 -14.42
CA LEU A 135 -3.00 13.92 -13.55
C LEU A 135 -2.06 14.57 -12.52
N PRO A 136 -2.36 15.81 -12.08
CA PRO A 136 -1.67 16.43 -10.95
C PRO A 136 -1.65 15.50 -9.74
N PHE A 137 -0.60 15.56 -8.92
CA PHE A 137 -0.34 14.61 -7.82
C PHE A 137 -1.59 14.26 -6.98
N TRP A 138 -2.30 15.27 -6.47
CA TRP A 138 -3.49 15.09 -5.62
C TRP A 138 -4.71 14.53 -6.34
N SER A 139 -4.73 14.63 -7.67
CA SER A 139 -5.77 14.07 -8.52
C SER A 139 -5.35 12.73 -9.14
N SER A 140 -4.09 12.32 -9.00
CA SER A 140 -3.56 11.08 -9.56
C SER A 140 -3.74 9.93 -8.59
N HIS A 141 -4.52 8.93 -8.98
CA HIS A 141 -4.67 7.69 -8.22
C HIS A 141 -3.32 6.97 -8.07
N PHE A 142 -2.50 6.98 -9.12
CA PHE A 142 -1.16 6.39 -9.12
C PHE A 142 -0.20 7.08 -8.17
N TRP A 143 0.01 8.40 -8.31
CA TRP A 143 1.02 9.08 -7.48
C TRP A 143 0.64 9.13 -6.00
N SER A 144 -0.64 9.36 -5.68
CA SER A 144 -1.12 9.32 -4.30
C SER A 144 -1.04 7.91 -3.70
N GLY A 145 -1.38 6.88 -4.48
CA GLY A 145 -1.26 5.47 -4.09
C GLY A 145 0.18 5.02 -3.86
N VAL A 146 1.10 5.40 -4.75
CA VAL A 146 2.53 5.10 -4.61
C VAL A 146 3.14 5.80 -3.39
N LEU A 147 2.79 7.07 -3.12
CA LEU A 147 3.25 7.76 -1.92
C LEU A 147 2.69 7.09 -0.65
N LEU A 148 1.39 6.75 -0.65
CA LEU A 148 0.74 6.02 0.45
C LEU A 148 1.50 4.73 0.77
N ILE A 149 1.77 3.89 -0.24
CA ILE A 149 2.52 2.64 -0.05
C ILE A 149 3.94 2.91 0.47
N GLY A 150 4.60 3.97 -0.01
CA GLY A 150 5.91 4.40 0.50
C GLY A 150 5.88 4.72 2.00
N LEU A 151 4.87 5.47 2.47
CA LEU A 151 4.70 5.79 3.89
C LEU A 151 4.40 4.54 4.74
N LEU A 152 3.60 3.62 4.21
CA LEU A 152 3.30 2.34 4.85
C LEU A 152 4.54 1.46 4.96
N LEU A 153 5.32 1.33 3.88
CA LEU A 153 6.59 0.59 3.88
C LEU A 153 7.62 1.22 4.83
N PHE A 154 7.73 2.56 4.85
CA PHE A 154 8.53 3.29 5.83
C PHE A 154 8.14 2.91 7.25
N SER A 155 6.85 2.88 7.57
CA SER A 155 6.36 2.48 8.89
C SER A 155 6.78 1.05 9.27
N LEU A 156 6.77 0.13 8.31
CA LEU A 156 7.19 -1.26 8.54
C LEU A 156 8.69 -1.37 8.81
N ALA A 157 9.51 -0.65 8.03
CA ALA A 157 10.96 -0.62 8.19
C ALA A 157 11.40 0.07 9.48
N ALA A 158 10.74 1.17 9.86
CA ALA A 158 11.09 2.00 11.00
C ALA A 158 10.72 1.41 12.37
N ARG A 159 10.16 0.20 12.43
CA ARG A 159 9.59 -0.40 13.66
C ARG A 159 10.52 -0.33 14.87
N SER A 160 11.75 -0.80 14.74
CA SER A 160 12.74 -0.82 15.84
C SER A 160 13.01 0.60 16.37
N GLY A 161 13.16 1.56 15.46
CA GLY A 161 13.41 2.96 15.80
C GLY A 161 12.21 3.68 16.41
N ILE A 162 10.97 3.28 16.08
CA ILE A 162 9.73 3.84 16.66
C ILE A 162 9.63 3.50 18.15
N ALA A 163 10.11 2.31 18.52
CA ALA A 163 10.20 1.88 19.91
C ALA A 163 11.30 2.63 20.65
N SER A 164 12.47 2.83 20.02
CA SER A 164 13.66 3.37 20.70
C SER A 164 13.67 4.90 20.82
N THR A 165 13.10 5.65 19.87
CA THR A 165 13.23 7.12 19.84
C THR A 165 11.89 7.85 19.74
N THR A 166 11.79 8.99 20.44
CA THR A 166 10.62 9.88 20.39
C THR A 166 10.50 10.58 19.03
N GLN A 167 11.62 10.93 18.40
CA GLN A 167 11.65 11.58 17.09
C GLN A 167 11.06 10.67 16.01
N LEU A 168 11.50 9.41 15.91
CA LEU A 168 10.97 8.50 14.90
C LEU A 168 9.51 8.14 15.14
N ARG A 169 9.11 8.07 16.42
CA ARG A 169 7.70 7.92 16.77
C ARG A 169 6.84 9.10 16.32
N ARG A 170 7.31 10.35 16.47
CA ARG A 170 6.61 11.53 15.94
C ARG A 170 6.56 11.49 14.41
N LEU A 171 7.67 11.16 13.76
CA LEU A 171 7.72 11.04 12.30
C LEU A 171 6.74 9.97 11.79
N HIS A 172 6.69 8.81 12.43
CA HIS A 172 5.73 7.75 12.11
C HIS A 172 4.28 8.23 12.25
N VAL A 173 3.93 8.89 13.36
CA VAL A 173 2.56 9.43 13.54
C VAL A 173 2.23 10.45 12.45
N SER A 174 3.11 11.41 12.18
CA SER A 174 2.90 12.40 11.12
C SER A 174 2.75 11.73 9.75
N ALA A 175 3.58 10.73 9.45
CA ALA A 175 3.50 9.95 8.22
C ALA A 175 2.18 9.18 8.12
N MET A 176 1.66 8.61 9.20
CA MET A 176 0.40 7.87 9.19
C MET A 176 -0.83 8.77 9.15
N VAL A 177 -0.76 10.00 9.69
CA VAL A 177 -1.82 11.02 9.47
C VAL A 177 -1.86 11.40 7.99
N LEU A 178 -0.72 11.69 7.38
CA LEU A 178 -0.64 11.92 5.93
C LEU A 178 -1.12 10.68 5.15
N GLY A 179 -0.74 9.49 5.59
CA GLY A 179 -1.20 8.22 5.03
C GLY A 179 -2.72 8.07 5.06
N ALA A 180 -3.39 8.46 6.16
CA ALA A 180 -4.84 8.42 6.24
C ALA A 180 -5.51 9.40 5.25
N VAL A 181 -4.94 10.59 5.08
CA VAL A 181 -5.40 11.56 4.06
C VAL A 181 -5.23 10.98 2.66
N LEU A 182 -4.05 10.43 2.35
CA LEU A 182 -3.78 9.81 1.04
C LEU A 182 -4.67 8.59 0.79
N PHE A 183 -4.98 7.80 1.82
CA PHE A 183 -5.90 6.67 1.71
C PHE A 183 -7.30 7.13 1.28
N ALA A 184 -7.79 8.25 1.84
CA ALA A 184 -9.04 8.86 1.40
C ALA A 184 -8.95 9.38 -0.04
N VAL A 185 -7.85 10.06 -0.41
CA VAL A 185 -7.61 10.53 -1.79
C VAL A 185 -7.62 9.38 -2.79
N VAL A 186 -6.93 8.28 -2.49
CA VAL A 186 -6.89 7.07 -3.33
C VAL A 186 -8.27 6.44 -3.45
N GLY A 187 -9.06 6.41 -2.38
CA GLY A 187 -10.45 5.96 -2.43
C GLY A 187 -11.32 6.82 -3.37
N ILE A 188 -11.23 8.14 -3.25
CA ILE A 188 -12.00 9.09 -4.08
C ILE A 188 -11.58 9.00 -5.55
N THR A 189 -10.27 9.05 -5.81
CA THR A 189 -9.73 8.96 -7.18
C THR A 189 -10.02 7.60 -7.81
N GLY A 190 -10.02 6.51 -7.03
CA GLY A 190 -10.38 5.18 -7.52
C GLY A 190 -11.85 5.09 -7.94
N CYS A 191 -12.77 5.68 -7.15
CA CYS A 191 -14.18 5.80 -7.54
C CYS A 191 -14.36 6.64 -8.81
N ARG A 192 -13.62 7.75 -8.96
CA ARG A 192 -13.64 8.55 -10.19
C ARG A 192 -13.19 7.72 -11.40
N ASP A 193 -12.08 7.00 -11.26
CA ASP A 193 -11.51 6.21 -12.36
C ASP A 193 -12.47 5.08 -12.77
N LEU A 194 -13.20 4.48 -11.82
CA LEU A 194 -14.30 3.53 -12.10
C LEU A 194 -15.47 4.17 -12.87
N ILE A 195 -15.87 5.39 -12.51
CA ILE A 195 -16.93 6.10 -13.25
C ILE A 195 -16.48 6.36 -14.68
N GLN A 196 -15.24 6.84 -14.87
CA GLN A 196 -14.67 7.10 -16.20
C GLN A 196 -14.58 5.82 -17.03
N PHE A 197 -14.20 4.70 -16.42
CA PHE A 197 -14.20 3.38 -17.05
C PHE A 197 -15.59 2.97 -17.57
N THR A 198 -16.66 3.22 -16.79
CA THR A 198 -18.03 2.88 -17.22
C THR A 198 -18.67 3.84 -18.21
N ALA A 199 -18.19 5.09 -18.29
CA ALA A 199 -18.76 6.14 -19.13
C ALA A 199 -18.30 6.09 -20.61
N GLY A 200 -17.48 5.11 -20.99
CA GLY A 200 -17.02 4.92 -22.36
C GLY A 200 -15.78 5.75 -22.73
N GLY A 201 -14.86 5.94 -21.79
CA GLY A 201 -13.52 6.47 -22.08
C GLY A 201 -12.67 5.54 -22.93
#